data_AF-A0A937SGJ0-F1
#
_entry.id   AF-A0A937SGJ0-F1
#
_cell.length_a   1.000
_cell.length_b   1.000
_cell.length_c   1.000
_cell.angle_alpha   90.00
_cell.angle_beta   90.00
_cell.angle_gamma   90.00
#
_symmetry.space_group_name_H-M   'P 1'
#
loop_
_entity.id
_entity.type
_entity.pdbx_description
1 polymer ?
#
loop_
_entity_poly.entity_id
_entity_poly.type
_entity_poly.pdbx_seq_one_letter_code
_entity_poly.pdbx_strand_id
1 'polypeptide(L)'
;MQTTDSINQVTLLGYLPERIQSALQAYGVEMNLAPESVVKLAIRYFLESASISVGLDDKDPVDMSPNQNIPARLPHSIQQGIEQYAIEYEFPPEFVVELAITFLLDPDASSFEDCQVGVQREQVYLLRQYQNDHQAEAA
;
A
#
# COMPACT_ATOMS: atom_id res chain seq x y z
N MET A 1 15.52 22.80 -30.14
CA MET A 1 14.64 21.67 -29.77
C MET A 1 15.36 20.90 -28.70
N GLN A 2 15.10 21.21 -27.42
CA GLN A 2 15.74 20.53 -26.30
C GLN A 2 14.91 19.30 -25.93
N THR A 3 15.64 18.20 -25.82
CA THR A 3 15.23 16.85 -25.41
C THR A 3 14.37 16.87 -24.16
N THR A 4 13.20 16.26 -24.26
CA THR A 4 12.35 15.86 -23.15
C THR A 4 13.10 14.81 -22.32
N ASP A 5 13.82 15.24 -21.30
CA ASP A 5 14.18 14.41 -20.16
C ASP A 5 12.88 14.13 -19.39
N SER A 6 12.16 13.08 -19.82
CA SER A 6 11.18 12.43 -18.96
C SER A 6 11.96 11.78 -17.83
N ILE A 7 12.15 12.55 -16.74
CA ILE A 7 12.62 12.03 -15.46
C ILE A 7 11.76 10.81 -15.16
N ASN A 8 12.36 9.62 -15.21
CA ASN A 8 11.75 8.36 -14.81
C ASN A 8 11.28 8.51 -13.36
N GLN A 9 10.02 8.92 -13.17
CA GLN A 9 9.37 8.87 -11.88
C GLN A 9 9.22 7.39 -11.56
N VAL A 10 10.15 6.84 -10.78
CA VAL A 10 10.03 5.47 -10.27
C VAL A 10 8.76 5.46 -9.42
N THR A 11 7.73 4.78 -9.90
CA THR A 11 6.43 4.67 -9.22
C THR A 11 6.56 3.72 -8.04
N LEU A 12 5.63 3.82 -7.07
CA LEU A 12 5.60 2.95 -5.89
C LEU A 12 5.63 1.46 -6.29
N LEU A 13 4.90 1.12 -7.35
CA LEU A 13 4.80 -0.22 -7.91
C LEU A 13 6.12 -0.71 -8.53
N GLY A 14 6.96 0.20 -9.03
CA GLY A 14 8.21 -0.15 -9.72
C GLY A 14 9.24 -0.83 -8.83
N TYR A 15 9.05 -0.81 -7.51
CA TYR A 15 9.89 -1.50 -6.53
C TYR A 15 9.37 -2.89 -6.13
N LEU A 16 8.17 -3.27 -6.58
CA LEU A 16 7.55 -4.55 -6.25
C LEU A 16 7.89 -5.61 -7.30
N PRO A 17 7.91 -6.91 -6.96
CA PRO A 17 8.06 -7.98 -7.96
C PRO A 17 6.94 -7.92 -9.02
N GLU A 18 7.25 -8.24 -10.28
CA GLU A 18 6.27 -8.16 -11.40
C GLU A 18 4.95 -8.87 -11.10
N ARG A 19 5.02 -10.05 -10.48
CA ARG A 19 3.82 -10.83 -10.11
C ARG A 19 2.90 -10.09 -9.12
N ILE A 20 3.50 -9.38 -8.16
CA ILE A 20 2.79 -8.57 -7.16
C ILE A 20 2.19 -7.34 -7.85
N GLN A 21 2.93 -6.71 -8.76
CA GLN A 21 2.41 -5.60 -9.57
C GLN A 21 1.19 -6.02 -10.39
N SER A 22 1.24 -7.16 -11.09
CA SER A 22 0.10 -7.67 -11.87
C SER A 22 -1.11 -7.99 -10.99
N ALA A 23 -0.90 -8.54 -9.80
CA ALA A 23 -1.99 -8.81 -8.86
C ALA A 23 -2.65 -7.51 -8.38
N LEU A 24 -1.86 -6.52 -7.98
CA LEU A 24 -2.35 -5.19 -7.59
C LEU A 24 -3.08 -4.47 -8.73
N GLN A 25 -2.64 -4.65 -9.98
CA GLN A 25 -3.37 -4.16 -11.14
C GLN A 25 -4.74 -4.81 -11.28
N ALA A 26 -4.84 -6.13 -11.09
CA ALA A 26 -6.11 -6.84 -11.13
C ALA A 26 -7.07 -6.41 -10.01
N TYR A 27 -6.57 -6.22 -8.79
CA TYR A 27 -7.35 -5.61 -7.69
C TYR A 27 -7.81 -4.19 -8.05
N GLY A 28 -6.93 -3.39 -8.68
CA GLY A 28 -7.28 -2.05 -9.14
C GLY A 28 -8.45 -2.05 -10.12
N VAL A 29 -8.45 -2.97 -11.09
CA VAL A 29 -9.58 -3.16 -12.02
C VAL A 29 -10.85 -3.54 -11.27
N GLU A 30 -10.77 -4.53 -10.39
CA GLU A 30 -11.93 -5.04 -9.64
C GLU A 30 -12.51 -4.03 -8.67
N MET A 31 -11.69 -3.13 -8.13
CA MET A 31 -12.10 -2.07 -7.22
C MET A 31 -12.40 -0.73 -7.91
N ASN A 32 -12.10 -0.61 -9.21
CA ASN A 32 -12.10 0.66 -9.94
C ASN A 32 -11.19 1.72 -9.28
N LEU A 33 -10.00 1.31 -8.88
CA LEU A 33 -8.97 2.14 -8.24
C LEU A 33 -7.65 2.04 -9.02
N ALA A 34 -6.82 3.10 -8.93
CA ALA A 34 -5.44 2.99 -9.37
C ALA A 34 -4.70 1.95 -8.50
N PRO A 35 -3.76 1.15 -9.04
CA PRO A 35 -3.10 0.11 -8.24
C PRO A 35 -2.31 0.68 -7.05
N GLU A 36 -1.78 1.90 -7.16
CA GLU A 36 -1.15 2.61 -6.04
C GLU A 36 -2.14 2.97 -4.93
N SER A 37 -3.40 3.28 -5.28
CA SER A 37 -4.47 3.50 -4.31
C SER A 37 -4.84 2.20 -3.60
N VAL A 38 -4.81 1.06 -4.31
CA VAL A 38 -5.00 -0.27 -3.70
C VAL A 38 -3.89 -0.54 -2.67
N VAL A 39 -2.63 -0.27 -3.01
CA VAL A 39 -1.50 -0.43 -2.06
C VAL A 39 -1.71 0.42 -0.81
N LYS A 40 -2.01 1.73 -0.98
CA LYS A 40 -2.25 2.63 0.17
C LYS A 40 -3.41 2.13 1.04
N LEU A 41 -4.50 1.69 0.42
CA LEU A 41 -5.67 1.18 1.12
C LEU A 41 -5.34 -0.12 1.88
N ALA A 42 -4.58 -1.02 1.28
CA ALA A 42 -4.12 -2.26 1.89
C ALA A 42 -3.27 -1.98 3.14
N ILE A 43 -2.32 -1.05 3.03
CA ILE A 43 -1.46 -0.67 4.16
C ILE A 43 -2.28 -0.05 5.30
N ARG A 44 -3.21 0.87 4.99
CA ARG A 44 -4.08 1.47 6.00
C ARG A 44 -4.92 0.41 6.71
N TYR A 45 -5.59 -0.45 5.95
CA TYR A 45 -6.40 -1.54 6.49
C TYR A 45 -5.57 -2.47 7.40
N PHE A 46 -4.38 -2.87 6.96
CA PHE A 46 -3.46 -3.69 7.75
C PHE A 46 -3.08 -3.02 9.07
N LEU A 47 -2.64 -1.75 9.04
CA LEU A 47 -2.23 -1.02 10.23
C LEU A 47 -3.38 -0.82 11.22
N GLU A 48 -4.57 -0.47 10.73
CA GLU A 48 -5.75 -0.33 11.59
C GLU A 48 -6.22 -1.68 12.16
N SER A 49 -6.07 -2.77 11.42
CA SER A 49 -6.33 -4.11 11.96
C SER A 49 -5.38 -4.47 13.11
N ALA A 50 -4.19 -3.88 13.13
CA ALA A 50 -3.22 -3.95 14.22
C ALA A 50 -3.42 -2.85 15.29
N SER A 51 -4.57 -2.16 15.29
CA SER A 51 -4.91 -1.05 16.21
C SER A 51 -3.97 0.17 16.11
N ILE A 52 -3.30 0.35 14.97
CA ILE A 52 -2.52 1.56 14.67
C ILE A 52 -3.39 2.51 13.85
N SER A 53 -3.70 3.67 14.43
CA SER A 53 -4.52 4.68 13.77
C SER A 53 -3.71 5.40 12.69
N VAL A 54 -4.21 5.38 11.46
CA VAL A 54 -3.60 6.07 10.31
C VAL A 54 -4.56 7.15 9.82
N GLY A 55 -4.07 8.39 9.72
CA GLY A 55 -4.86 9.50 9.18
C GLY A 55 -5.27 9.28 7.71
N LEU A 56 -6.46 9.76 7.35
CA LEU A 56 -7.03 9.61 6.01
C LEU A 56 -6.81 10.82 5.09
N ASP A 57 -6.03 11.83 5.51
CA ASP A 57 -5.95 13.07 4.75
C ASP A 57 -5.21 12.87 3.42
N ASP A 58 -5.91 12.91 2.30
CA ASP A 58 -5.31 12.82 0.96
C ASP A 58 -4.47 14.08 0.61
N LYS A 59 -4.51 15.12 1.46
CA LYS A 59 -3.61 16.29 1.37
C LYS A 59 -2.30 16.10 2.11
N ASP A 60 -2.13 14.95 2.74
CA ASP A 60 -0.96 14.65 3.53
C ASP A 60 0.27 14.55 2.60
N PRO A 61 1.32 15.36 2.85
CA PRO A 61 2.46 15.40 1.96
C PRO A 61 3.15 14.03 1.88
N VAL A 62 3.50 13.64 0.65
CA VAL A 62 4.46 12.58 0.41
C VAL A 62 5.85 13.19 0.52
N ASP A 63 6.74 12.57 1.29
CA ASP A 63 8.14 12.99 1.32
C ASP A 63 8.79 12.71 -0.04
N MET A 64 9.01 13.76 -0.83
CA MET A 64 9.68 13.69 -2.13
C MET A 64 11.21 13.72 -1.98
N SER A 65 11.75 13.50 -0.77
CA SER A 65 13.18 13.30 -0.60
C SER A 65 13.67 12.20 -1.55
N PRO A 66 14.90 12.30 -2.09
CA PRO A 66 15.43 11.33 -3.05
C PRO A 66 15.67 9.94 -2.44
N ASN A 67 15.21 9.68 -1.22
CA ASN A 67 15.21 8.37 -0.61
C ASN A 67 14.47 7.38 -1.51
N GLN A 68 15.18 6.31 -1.87
CA GLN A 68 14.74 5.36 -2.90
C GLN A 68 13.87 4.23 -2.35
N ASN A 69 13.43 4.31 -1.08
CA ASN A 69 12.69 3.24 -0.43
C ASN A 69 11.17 3.43 -0.55
N ILE A 70 10.44 2.31 -0.57
CA ILE A 70 8.98 2.25 -0.77
C ILE A 70 8.22 3.09 0.26
N PRO A 71 8.55 3.06 1.58
CA PRO A 71 7.82 3.84 2.58
C PRO A 71 7.86 5.34 2.33
N ALA A 72 8.98 5.91 1.89
CA ALA A 72 9.12 7.35 1.66
C ALA A 72 8.14 7.90 0.60
N ARG A 73 7.64 7.04 -0.29
CA ARG A 73 6.68 7.40 -1.35
C ARG A 73 5.22 7.33 -0.90
N LEU A 74 4.96 6.90 0.33
CA LEU A 74 3.63 6.86 0.91
C LEU A 74 3.29 8.20 1.58
N PRO A 75 2.00 8.53 1.78
CA PRO A 75 1.59 9.67 2.61
C PRO A 75 2.20 9.61 4.02
N HIS A 76 2.56 10.75 4.61
CA HIS A 76 3.26 10.84 5.89
C HIS A 76 2.55 10.09 7.04
N SER A 77 1.23 10.15 7.13
CA SER A 77 0.39 9.40 8.08
C SER A 77 0.59 7.89 7.96
N ILE A 78 0.64 7.37 6.73
CA ILE A 78 0.95 5.96 6.48
C ILE A 78 2.40 5.66 6.88
N GLN A 79 3.35 6.56 6.58
CA GLN A 79 4.74 6.40 7.00
C GLN A 79 4.85 6.29 8.53
N GLN A 80 4.19 7.18 9.27
CA GLN A 80 4.16 7.15 10.73
C GLN A 80 3.55 5.86 11.27
N GLY A 81 2.46 5.37 10.66
CA GLY A 81 1.86 4.09 11.04
C GLY A 81 2.78 2.90 10.76
N ILE A 82 3.48 2.91 9.62
CA ILE A 82 4.51 1.91 9.29
C ILE A 82 5.65 1.95 10.31
N GLU A 83 6.17 3.14 10.63
CA GLU A 83 7.24 3.32 11.61
C GLU A 83 6.83 2.83 13.00
N GLN A 84 5.59 3.14 13.42
CA GLN A 84 5.06 2.66 14.68
C GLN A 84 4.98 1.14 14.72
N TYR A 85 4.43 0.50 13.68
CA TYR A 85 4.38 -0.96 13.59
C TYR A 85 5.79 -1.57 13.59
N ALA A 86 6.69 -1.01 12.79
CA ALA A 86 8.08 -1.42 12.68
C ALA A 86 8.80 -1.40 14.04
N ILE A 87 8.60 -0.34 14.83
CA ILE A 87 9.16 -0.22 16.18
C ILE A 87 8.55 -1.25 17.13
N GLU A 88 7.22 -1.38 17.14
CA GLU A 88 6.52 -2.26 18.07
C GLU A 88 6.86 -3.74 17.87
N TYR A 89 7.03 -4.17 16.61
CA TYR A 89 7.28 -5.56 16.24
C TYR A 89 8.73 -5.84 15.82
N GLU A 90 9.63 -4.87 16.00
CA GLU A 90 11.06 -4.96 15.64
C GLU A 90 11.31 -5.34 14.17
N PHE A 91 10.47 -4.85 13.26
CA PHE A 91 10.61 -5.05 11.82
C PHE A 91 11.23 -3.83 11.13
N PRO A 92 11.91 -4.00 9.99
CA PRO A 92 12.27 -2.85 9.15
C PRO A 92 10.99 -2.27 8.49
N PRO A 93 10.88 -0.93 8.33
CA PRO A 93 9.72 -0.28 7.72
C PRO A 93 9.33 -0.83 6.34
N GLU A 94 10.30 -1.17 5.50
CA GLU A 94 10.07 -1.75 4.17
C GLU A 94 9.34 -3.10 4.26
N PHE A 95 9.64 -3.90 5.29
CA PHE A 95 9.02 -5.21 5.49
C PHE A 95 7.57 -5.09 5.95
N VAL A 96 7.20 -4.03 6.67
CA VAL A 96 5.79 -3.76 7.02
C VAL A 96 4.95 -3.52 5.76
N VAL A 97 5.51 -2.84 4.76
CA VAL A 97 4.84 -2.65 3.46
C VAL A 97 4.66 -3.98 2.74
N GLU A 98 5.70 -4.82 2.72
CA GLU A 98 5.61 -6.17 2.16
C GLU A 98 4.55 -7.02 2.87
N LEU A 99 4.52 -7.00 4.20
CA LEU A 99 3.52 -7.72 4.99
C LEU A 99 2.10 -7.26 4.67
N ALA A 100 1.85 -5.96 4.60
CA ALA A 100 0.53 -5.44 4.28
C ALA A 100 0.05 -5.84 2.88
N ILE A 101 0.93 -5.78 1.88
CA ILE A 101 0.61 -6.20 0.51
C ILE A 101 0.43 -7.72 0.46
N THR A 102 1.26 -8.48 1.17
CA THR A 102 1.14 -9.94 1.27
C THR A 102 -0.19 -10.31 1.91
N PHE A 103 -0.55 -9.70 3.04
CA PHE A 103 -1.81 -9.92 3.73
C PHE A 103 -3.04 -9.66 2.84
N LEU A 104 -2.97 -8.65 1.97
CA LEU A 104 -4.01 -8.40 0.97
C LEU A 104 -4.10 -9.53 -0.07
N LEU A 105 -2.96 -9.92 -0.63
CA LEU A 105 -2.93 -10.82 -1.79
C LEU A 105 -3.13 -12.29 -1.38
N ASP A 106 -2.58 -12.67 -0.24
CA ASP A 106 -2.59 -14.00 0.33
C ASP A 106 -2.40 -13.94 1.86
N PRO A 107 -3.49 -13.90 2.65
CA PRO A 107 -3.42 -13.80 4.12
C PRO A 107 -2.66 -14.93 4.80
N ASP A 108 -2.54 -16.09 4.14
CA ASP A 108 -1.83 -17.25 4.66
C ASP A 108 -0.32 -17.20 4.36
N ALA A 109 0.13 -16.24 3.54
CA ALA A 109 1.53 -16.03 3.23
C ALA A 109 2.20 -15.02 4.18
N SER A 110 3.48 -15.22 4.48
CA SER A 110 4.27 -14.34 5.34
C SER A 110 5.28 -13.46 4.58
N SER A 111 5.43 -13.68 3.27
CA SER A 111 6.36 -12.95 2.42
C SER A 111 5.84 -12.90 0.99
N PHE A 112 6.46 -12.04 0.17
CA PHE A 112 6.18 -12.07 -1.24
C PHE A 112 6.54 -13.40 -1.88
N GLU A 113 7.60 -14.11 -1.45
CA GLU A 113 8.10 -15.34 -2.08
C GLU A 113 7.09 -16.50 -2.04
N ASP A 114 6.31 -16.59 -0.96
CA ASP A 114 5.34 -17.66 -0.74
C ASP A 114 3.92 -17.31 -1.21
N CYS A 115 3.68 -16.05 -1.57
CA CYS A 115 2.37 -15.52 -1.92
C CYS A 115 1.80 -16.18 -3.19
N GLN A 116 0.61 -16.79 -3.06
CA GLN A 116 -0.20 -17.26 -4.17
C GLN A 116 -1.03 -16.11 -4.74
N VAL A 117 -0.42 -15.37 -5.66
CA VAL A 117 -1.03 -14.17 -6.24
C VAL A 117 -2.31 -14.47 -7.04
N GLY A 118 -3.40 -13.80 -6.65
CA GLY A 118 -4.69 -13.83 -7.33
C GLY A 118 -5.68 -12.86 -6.70
N VAL A 119 -6.74 -12.47 -7.41
CA VAL A 119 -7.78 -11.63 -6.80
C VAL A 119 -8.66 -12.49 -5.91
N GLN A 120 -8.60 -12.24 -4.60
CA GLN A 120 -9.48 -12.87 -3.62
C GLN A 120 -10.73 -12.03 -3.42
N ARG A 121 -11.90 -12.60 -3.72
CA ARG A 121 -13.20 -11.90 -3.63
C ARG A 121 -13.48 -11.36 -2.22
N GLU A 122 -13.09 -12.11 -1.21
CA GLU A 122 -13.26 -11.72 0.20
C GLU A 122 -12.42 -10.49 0.52
N GLN A 123 -11.16 -10.45 0.09
CA GLN A 123 -10.28 -9.30 0.28
C GLN A 123 -10.78 -8.05 -0.45
N VAL A 124 -11.29 -8.21 -1.68
CA VAL A 124 -11.96 -7.12 -2.41
C VAL A 124 -13.17 -6.60 -1.64
N TYR A 125 -13.99 -7.49 -1.08
CA TYR A 125 -15.14 -7.12 -0.27
C TYR A 125 -14.73 -6.36 0.99
N LEU A 126 -13.75 -6.86 1.74
CA LEU A 126 -13.24 -6.24 2.95
C LEU A 126 -12.68 -4.83 2.68
N LEU A 127 -11.82 -4.68 1.67
CA LEU A 127 -11.26 -3.37 1.32
C LEU A 127 -12.35 -2.38 0.84
N ARG A 128 -13.35 -2.85 0.09
CA ARG A 128 -14.47 -1.99 -0.33
C ARG A 128 -15.30 -1.54 0.87
N GLN A 129 -15.58 -2.46 1.81
CA GLN A 129 -16.32 -2.12 3.02
C GLN A 129 -15.54 -1.09 3.85
N TYR A 130 -14.26 -1.37 4.12
CA TYR A 130 -13.36 -0.45 4.82
C TYR A 130 -13.31 0.95 4.18
N GLN A 131 -13.20 1.01 2.84
CA GLN A 131 -13.24 2.28 2.12
C GLN A 131 -14.56 3.04 2.31
N ASN A 132 -15.70 2.33 2.27
CA ASN A 132 -17.02 2.94 2.41
C ASN A 132 -17.25 3.46 3.83
N ASP A 133 -16.84 2.71 4.85
CA ASP A 133 -17.00 3.09 6.25
C ASP A 133 -16.24 4.42 6.53
N HIS A 134 -15.01 4.51 6.04
CA HIS A 134 -14.18 5.71 6.15
C HIS A 134 -14.62 6.89 5.27
N GLN A 135 -15.33 6.64 4.16
CA GLN A 135 -15.97 7.71 3.38
C GLN A 135 -17.24 8.25 4.07
N ALA A 136 -17.98 7.41 4.79
CA ALA A 136 -19.18 7.81 5.51
C ALA A 136 -18.86 8.64 6.76
N GLU A 137 -17.72 8.38 7.41
CA GLU A 137 -17.27 9.16 8.58
C GLU A 137 -16.76 10.57 8.21
N ALA A 138 -16.40 10.80 6.94
CA ALA A 138 -15.89 12.07 6.45
C ALA A 138 -16.97 13.01 5.85
N ALA A 139 -18.23 12.57 5.77
CA ALA A 139 -19.37 13.29 5.16
C ALA A 139 -20.29 13.94 6.20
#